data_AF-A0A815HTY8-F1
#
_entry.id   AF-A0A815HTY8-F1
#
_cell.length_a   1.000
_cell.length_b   1.000
_cell.length_c   1.000
_cell.angle_alpha   90.00
_cell.angle_beta   90.00
_cell.angle_gamma   90.00
#
_symmetry.space_group_name_H-M   'P 1'
#
loop_
_entity.id
_entity.type
_entity.pdbx_description
1 polymer ?
#
loop_
_entity_poly.entity_id
_entity_poly.type
_entity_poly.pdbx_seq_one_letter_code
_entity_poly.pdbx_strand_id
1 'polypeptide(L)'
;MNSITLTSIILVSIIGFSDEACFRVRPTVNTNSLGTTEVSCIYKGLSFASNSTFKLASPECVTCTCTDTGLNCCGYGAMAGTMSVKGCKRASDFCNVRFVDENDPNQPCPAFTKATITTTTTTTTTAPDEEETTGEDY
;
A
#
# COMPACT_ATOMS: atom_id res chain seq x y z
N MET A 1 15.78 -0.24 -62.09
CA MET A 1 14.58 -0.45 -61.25
C MET A 1 15.09 -0.54 -59.82
N ASN A 2 15.03 0.57 -59.08
CA ASN A 2 15.59 0.65 -57.73
C ASN A 2 14.46 0.44 -56.73
N SER A 3 14.49 -0.69 -56.03
CA SER A 3 13.52 -1.03 -54.98
C SER A 3 14.03 -0.47 -53.66
N ILE A 4 13.40 0.59 -53.15
CA ILE A 4 13.69 1.20 -51.85
C ILE A 4 12.78 0.52 -50.84
N THR A 5 13.31 -0.44 -50.10
CA THR A 5 12.60 -1.12 -49.01
C THR A 5 12.59 -0.20 -47.80
N LEU A 6 11.43 0.42 -47.50
CA LEU A 6 11.22 1.18 -46.26
C LEU A 6 11.12 0.21 -45.09
N THR A 7 12.21 0.08 -44.33
CA THR A 7 12.21 -0.63 -43.05
C THR A 7 11.64 0.31 -41.98
N SER A 8 10.35 0.13 -41.65
CA SER A 8 9.71 0.82 -40.52
C SER A 8 10.37 0.39 -39.20
N ILE A 9 11.20 1.27 -38.64
CA ILE A 9 11.73 1.13 -37.28
C ILE A 9 10.60 1.45 -36.32
N ILE A 10 9.91 0.40 -35.83
CA ILE A 10 8.98 0.52 -34.71
C ILE A 10 9.84 0.70 -33.46
N LEU A 11 10.03 1.96 -33.06
CA LEU A 11 10.62 2.33 -31.78
C LEU A 11 9.59 1.98 -30.69
N VAL A 12 9.59 0.72 -30.23
CA VAL A 12 8.87 0.33 -29.03
C VAL A 12 9.59 0.99 -27.86
N SER A 13 9.09 2.15 -27.44
CA SER A 13 9.51 2.80 -26.21
C SER A 13 9.21 1.85 -25.06
N ILE A 14 10.23 1.11 -24.61
CA ILE A 14 10.18 0.35 -23.37
C ILE A 14 10.23 1.40 -22.26
N ILE A 15 9.06 1.93 -21.90
CA ILE A 15 8.92 2.76 -20.72
C ILE A 15 9.17 1.81 -19.55
N GLY A 16 10.39 1.86 -19.01
CA GLY A 16 10.72 1.18 -17.76
C GLY A 16 9.82 1.74 -16.67
N PHE A 17 8.83 0.95 -16.25
CA PHE A 17 8.07 1.24 -15.04
C PHE A 17 9.00 0.98 -13.87
N SER A 18 9.45 2.05 -13.22
CA SER A 18 10.14 1.98 -11.94
C SER A 18 9.31 1.16 -10.95
N ASP A 19 9.95 0.25 -10.22
CA ASP A 19 9.42 -0.75 -9.28
C ASP A 19 8.68 -0.20 -8.04
N GLU A 20 7.80 0.78 -8.20
CA GLU A 20 6.71 1.02 -7.27
C GLU A 20 5.49 0.29 -7.84
N ALA A 21 5.05 -0.79 -7.20
CA ALA A 21 3.92 -1.61 -7.61
C ALA A 21 2.58 -0.89 -7.39
N CYS A 22 2.47 0.33 -7.90
CA CYS A 22 1.28 1.13 -7.89
C CYS A 22 0.66 1.16 -9.29
N PHE A 23 -0.67 1.11 -9.35
CA PHE A 23 -1.43 1.29 -10.58
C PHE A 23 -2.58 2.26 -10.36
N ARG A 24 -3.05 2.85 -11.46
CA ARG A 24 -4.17 3.80 -11.45
C ARG A 24 -5.29 3.35 -12.36
N VAL A 25 -6.53 3.53 -11.89
CA VAL A 25 -7.75 3.30 -12.66
C VAL A 25 -8.52 4.62 -12.76
N ARG A 26 -9.08 4.91 -13.93
CA ARG A 26 -9.87 6.13 -14.13
C ARG A 26 -11.14 6.11 -13.27
N PRO A 27 -11.60 7.28 -12.82
CA PRO A 27 -12.85 7.38 -12.08
C PRO A 27 -14.04 7.16 -13.02
N THR A 28 -15.15 6.74 -12.43
CA THR A 28 -16.47 6.76 -13.05
C THR A 28 -17.19 8.01 -12.57
N VAL A 29 -17.75 8.76 -13.51
CA VAL A 29 -18.46 10.00 -13.25
C VAL A 29 -19.92 9.79 -13.65
N ASN A 30 -20.81 9.85 -12.67
CA ASN A 30 -22.24 9.71 -12.89
C ASN A 30 -22.92 11.04 -12.60
N THR A 31 -23.76 11.51 -13.52
CA THR A 31 -24.59 12.69 -13.29
C THR A 31 -26.02 12.23 -13.03
N ASN A 32 -26.57 12.60 -11.88
CA ASN A 32 -27.94 12.27 -11.53
C ASN A 32 -28.95 13.17 -12.30
N SER A 33 -30.24 12.87 -12.19
CA SER A 33 -31.31 13.64 -12.83
C SER A 33 -31.44 15.09 -12.32
N LEU A 34 -30.77 15.43 -11.22
CA LEU A 34 -30.70 16.78 -10.64
C LEU A 34 -29.47 17.57 -11.12
N GLY A 35 -28.65 16.99 -12.00
CA GLY A 35 -27.41 17.61 -12.48
C GLY A 35 -26.24 17.55 -11.50
N THR A 36 -26.37 16.85 -10.37
CA THR A 36 -25.25 16.62 -9.45
C THR A 36 -24.35 15.55 -10.02
N THR A 37 -23.04 15.80 -9.95
CA THR A 37 -22.01 14.85 -10.39
C THR A 37 -21.48 14.08 -9.18
N GLU A 38 -21.55 12.76 -9.26
CA GLU A 38 -20.98 11.84 -8.28
C GLU A 38 -19.80 11.12 -8.90
N VAL A 39 -18.66 11.14 -8.20
CA VAL A 39 -17.45 10.44 -8.63
C VAL A 39 -17.28 9.17 -7.79
N SER A 40 -17.11 8.05 -8.47
CA SER A 40 -16.84 6.75 -7.85
C SER A 40 -15.71 6.02 -8.57
N CYS A 41 -15.09 5.06 -7.90
CA CYS A 41 -14.10 4.17 -8.48
C CYS A 41 -14.64 2.76 -8.56
N ILE A 42 -14.57 2.14 -9.74
CA ILE A 42 -14.93 0.73 -9.91
C ILE A 42 -13.65 -0.12 -9.89
N TYR A 43 -13.60 -1.09 -8.99
CA TYR A 43 -12.51 -2.06 -8.93
C TYR A 43 -13.06 -3.44 -8.62
N LYS A 44 -12.77 -4.42 -9.49
CA LYS A 44 -13.27 -5.80 -9.41
C LYS A 44 -14.80 -5.90 -9.25
N GLY A 45 -15.53 -5.01 -9.91
CA GLY A 45 -17.00 -4.97 -9.86
C GLY A 45 -17.58 -4.32 -8.59
N LEU A 46 -16.74 -3.84 -7.67
CA LEU A 46 -17.16 -3.07 -6.51
C LEU A 46 -17.02 -1.57 -6.78
N SER A 47 -18.00 -0.80 -6.32
CA SER A 47 -18.00 0.66 -6.40
C SER A 47 -17.57 1.27 -5.07
N PHE A 48 -16.59 2.16 -5.14
CA PHE A 48 -16.06 2.88 -3.98
C PHE A 48 -16.34 4.36 -4.15
N ALA A 49 -16.84 5.00 -3.10
CA ALA A 49 -17.09 6.44 -3.10
C ALA A 49 -15.76 7.22 -3.21
N SER A 50 -15.80 8.42 -3.78
CA SER A 50 -14.65 9.32 -3.75
C SER A 50 -14.20 9.61 -2.31
N ASN A 51 -12.90 9.82 -2.15
CA ASN A 51 -12.19 10.01 -0.87
C ASN A 51 -12.18 8.79 0.06
N SER A 52 -12.58 7.61 -0.42
CA SER A 52 -12.44 6.37 0.34
C SER A 52 -11.03 5.79 0.24
N THR A 53 -10.55 5.18 1.32
CA THR A 53 -9.33 4.36 1.34
C THR A 53 -9.69 2.98 1.86
N PHE A 54 -9.23 1.95 1.16
CA PHE A 54 -9.49 0.56 1.52
C PHE A 54 -8.27 -0.31 1.26
N LYS A 55 -8.20 -1.42 1.98
CA LYS A 55 -7.09 -2.37 1.92
C LYS A 55 -7.63 -3.72 1.49
N LEU A 56 -7.03 -4.27 0.44
CA LEU A 56 -7.34 -5.61 -0.05
C LEU A 56 -6.26 -6.55 0.42
N ALA A 57 -6.69 -7.52 1.24
CA ALA A 57 -5.83 -8.57 1.76
C ALA A 57 -5.44 -9.57 0.66
N SER A 58 -4.94 -10.74 1.08
CA SER A 58 -4.55 -11.79 0.15
C SER A 58 -5.68 -12.15 -0.83
N PRO A 59 -5.40 -12.36 -2.13
CA PRO A 59 -4.07 -12.44 -2.76
C PRO A 59 -3.51 -11.11 -3.27
N GLU A 60 -4.22 -10.00 -3.12
CA GLU A 60 -3.88 -8.74 -3.80
C GLU A 60 -2.83 -7.95 -3.06
N CYS A 61 -2.93 -7.89 -1.73
CA CYS A 61 -1.99 -7.16 -0.88
C CYS A 61 -1.77 -5.72 -1.37
N VAL A 62 -2.87 -5.00 -1.67
CA VAL A 62 -2.86 -3.60 -2.11
C VAL A 62 -3.64 -2.70 -1.16
N THR A 63 -3.19 -1.48 -1.02
CA THR A 63 -3.97 -0.38 -0.43
C THR A 63 -4.39 0.53 -1.56
N CYS A 64 -5.69 0.82 -1.65
CA CYS A 64 -6.27 1.64 -2.68
C CYS A 64 -6.93 2.88 -2.08
N THR A 65 -6.76 4.01 -2.74
CA THR A 65 -7.44 5.27 -2.42
C THR A 65 -8.20 5.73 -3.65
N CYS A 66 -9.52 5.88 -3.53
CA CYS A 66 -10.36 6.49 -4.54
C CYS A 66 -10.37 8.00 -4.32
N THR A 67 -10.02 8.75 -5.36
CA THR A 67 -10.09 10.22 -5.38
C THR A 67 -10.92 10.66 -6.57
N ASP A 68 -11.19 11.96 -6.66
CA ASP A 68 -11.89 12.53 -7.83
C ASP A 68 -11.14 12.33 -9.15
N THR A 69 -9.82 12.06 -9.07
CA THR A 69 -8.97 11.80 -10.24
C THR A 69 -8.88 10.33 -10.63
N GLY A 70 -9.45 9.43 -9.82
CA GLY A 70 -9.41 7.99 -10.03
C GLY A 70 -8.93 7.22 -8.80
N LEU A 71 -8.83 5.91 -8.99
CA LEU A 71 -8.33 4.97 -8.02
C LEU A 71 -6.82 4.85 -8.13
N ASN A 72 -6.11 5.04 -7.02
CA ASN A 72 -4.68 4.77 -6.92
C ASN A 72 -4.48 3.60 -5.96
N CYS A 73 -3.98 2.48 -6.46
CA CYS A 73 -3.70 1.28 -5.66
C CYS A 73 -2.20 1.03 -5.63
N CYS A 74 -1.65 0.80 -4.44
CA CYS A 74 -0.25 0.47 -4.23
C CYS A 74 -0.11 -0.85 -3.48
N GLY A 75 0.74 -1.73 -3.98
CA GLY A 75 1.11 -2.95 -3.30
C GLY A 75 1.78 -2.67 -1.95
N TYR A 76 1.47 -3.49 -0.96
CA TYR A 76 2.12 -3.50 0.35
C TYR A 76 2.69 -4.89 0.66
N GLY A 77 3.66 -4.94 1.56
CA GLY A 77 4.32 -6.16 1.98
C GLY A 77 4.86 -6.97 0.80
N ALA A 78 4.25 -8.13 0.51
CA ALA A 78 4.69 -9.02 -0.58
C ALA A 78 4.61 -8.35 -1.96
N MET A 79 3.67 -7.41 -2.13
CA MET A 79 3.48 -6.68 -3.37
C MET A 79 4.10 -5.28 -3.34
N ALA A 80 4.84 -4.88 -2.29
CA ALA A 80 5.48 -3.56 -2.19
C ALA A 80 6.70 -3.35 -3.12
N GLY A 81 6.79 -4.10 -4.22
CA GLY A 81 7.98 -4.15 -5.08
C GLY A 81 9.04 -5.14 -4.61
N THR A 82 10.22 -5.10 -5.25
CA THR A 82 11.36 -5.96 -4.92
C THR A 82 12.39 -5.20 -4.09
N MET A 83 12.65 -5.69 -2.89
CA MET A 83 13.76 -5.23 -2.06
C MET A 83 14.72 -6.39 -1.82
N SER A 84 15.99 -6.18 -2.16
CA SER A 84 17.05 -7.16 -2.00
C SER A 84 17.98 -6.73 -0.88
N VAL A 85 18.23 -7.62 0.07
CA VAL A 85 19.14 -7.38 1.20
C VAL A 85 20.24 -8.43 1.12
N LYS A 86 21.49 -7.99 1.04
CA LYS A 86 22.63 -8.90 0.86
C LYS A 86 22.71 -9.91 2.01
N GLY A 87 22.86 -11.20 1.66
CA GLY A 87 22.93 -12.30 2.63
C GLY A 87 21.57 -12.71 3.20
N CYS A 88 20.48 -12.18 2.65
CA CYS A 88 19.14 -12.47 3.14
C CYS A 88 18.18 -12.77 2.00
N LYS A 89 17.35 -13.78 2.23
CA LYS A 89 16.30 -14.19 1.32
C LYS A 89 14.97 -13.61 1.78
N ARG A 90 14.23 -13.03 0.84
CA ARG A 90 12.85 -12.63 1.06
C ARG A 90 11.99 -13.88 1.15
N ALA A 91 11.33 -14.08 2.29
CA ALA A 91 10.27 -15.05 2.46
C ALA A 91 8.96 -14.28 2.66
N SER A 92 7.87 -14.78 2.06
CA SER A 92 6.57 -14.14 2.14
C SER A 92 5.54 -15.13 2.64
N ASP A 93 4.69 -14.66 3.55
CA ASP A 93 3.50 -15.36 4.00
C ASP A 93 2.30 -14.44 3.75
N PHE A 94 1.58 -14.71 2.66
CA PHE A 94 0.53 -13.85 2.12
C PHE A 94 1.02 -12.42 1.87
N CYS A 95 0.49 -11.43 2.58
CA CYS A 95 0.89 -10.04 2.43
C CYS A 95 2.03 -9.64 3.37
N ASN A 96 2.51 -10.54 4.23
CA ASN A 96 3.63 -10.26 5.12
C ASN A 96 4.94 -10.67 4.44
N VAL A 97 5.97 -9.85 4.63
CA VAL A 97 7.33 -10.15 4.17
C VAL A 97 8.21 -10.27 5.39
N ARG A 98 8.98 -11.34 5.43
CA ARG A 98 10.08 -11.53 6.37
C ARG A 98 11.37 -11.74 5.59
N PHE A 99 12.48 -11.26 6.13
CA PHE A 99 13.79 -11.57 5.61
C PHE A 99 14.40 -12.64 6.49
N VAL A 100 14.78 -13.75 5.88
CA VAL A 100 15.46 -14.86 6.54
C VAL A 100 16.89 -14.93 6.04
N ASP A 101 17.76 -15.62 6.78
CA ASP A 101 19.13 -15.84 6.32
C ASP A 101 19.12 -16.61 4.99
N GLU A 102 20.00 -16.21 4.07
CA GLU A 102 20.09 -16.84 2.75
C GLU A 102 20.58 -18.30 2.82
N ASN A 103 21.38 -18.64 3.84
CA ASN A 103 21.92 -19.98 4.08
C ASN A 103 21.06 -20.80 5.03
N ASP A 104 20.34 -20.17 5.96
CA ASP A 104 19.38 -20.83 6.86
C ASP A 104 18.02 -20.11 6.91
N PRO A 105 17.00 -20.58 6.16
CA PRO A 105 15.69 -19.92 6.09
C PRO A 105 14.89 -20.00 7.41
N ASN A 106 15.36 -20.76 8.42
CA ASN A 106 14.75 -20.80 9.74
C ASN A 106 15.28 -19.70 10.68
N GLN A 107 16.34 -19.00 10.29
CA GLN A 107 16.93 -17.93 11.08
C GLN A 107 16.50 -16.55 10.56
N PRO A 108 16.29 -15.56 11.45
CA PRO A 108 16.06 -14.19 11.03
C PRO A 108 17.30 -13.66 10.30
N CYS A 109 17.08 -12.87 9.25
CA CYS A 109 18.16 -12.24 8.50
C CYS A 109 19.07 -11.38 9.42
N PRO A 110 20.38 -11.62 9.45
CA PRO A 110 21.31 -10.95 10.37
C PRO A 110 21.40 -9.42 10.17
N ALA A 111 21.02 -8.92 8.99
CA ALA A 111 20.96 -7.48 8.72
C ALA A 111 19.86 -6.76 9.53
N PHE A 112 18.83 -7.48 10.00
CA PHE A 112 17.71 -6.91 10.76
C PHE A 112 17.75 -7.24 12.27
N THR A 113 18.64 -8.13 12.70
CA THR A 113 18.74 -8.58 14.11
C THR A 113 19.46 -7.58 15.03
N LYS A 114 20.00 -6.47 14.51
CA LYS A 114 20.72 -5.46 15.31
C LYS A 114 19.84 -4.46 16.08
N ALA A 115 18.53 -4.64 16.10
CA ALA A 115 17.60 -3.79 16.86
C ALA A 115 16.83 -4.58 17.94
N THR A 116 17.54 -5.30 18.82
CA THR A 116 16.95 -5.68 20.12
C THR A 116 17.04 -4.47 21.04
N ILE A 117 15.93 -3.77 21.15
CA ILE A 117 15.73 -2.57 21.97
C ILE A 117 15.90 -2.94 23.45
N THR A 118 16.78 -2.21 24.14
CA THR A 118 16.80 -2.05 25.60
C THR A 118 15.41 -1.61 26.07
N THR A 119 14.66 -2.51 26.70
CA THR A 119 13.36 -2.20 27.31
C THR A 119 13.55 -1.21 28.46
N THR A 120 13.41 0.09 28.20
CA THR A 120 13.20 1.08 29.27
C THR A 120 11.73 1.00 29.67
N THR A 121 11.45 0.24 30.73
CA THR A 121 10.14 0.20 31.38
C THR A 121 9.87 1.56 32.03
N THR A 122 9.09 2.42 31.37
CA THR A 122 8.52 3.61 32.00
C THR A 122 7.25 3.19 32.73
N THR A 123 7.36 2.96 34.04
CA THR A 123 6.23 2.78 34.94
C THR A 123 5.51 4.13 35.09
N THR A 124 4.39 4.31 34.41
CA THR A 124 3.49 5.44 34.65
C THR A 124 2.66 5.14 35.90
N THR A 125 3.04 5.74 37.03
CA THR A 125 2.23 5.81 38.24
C THR A 125 1.09 6.79 38.00
N THR A 126 -0.10 6.26 37.71
CA THR A 126 -1.35 7.04 37.71
C THR A 126 -1.72 7.34 39.16
N ALA A 127 -1.75 8.62 39.53
CA ALA A 127 -2.29 9.09 40.80
C ALA A 127 -3.83 8.93 40.78
N PRO A 128 -4.47 8.56 41.91
CA PRO A 128 -5.92 8.55 42.00
C PRO A 128 -6.47 9.98 42.00
N ASP A 129 -7.38 10.26 41.07
CA ASP A 129 -8.18 11.49 41.00
C ASP A 129 -8.99 11.71 42.29
N GLU A 130 -8.87 12.91 42.86
CA GLU A 130 -9.79 13.44 43.88
C GLU A 130 -11.12 13.83 43.22
N GLU A 131 -12.21 13.24 43.68
CA GLU A 131 -13.59 13.59 43.32
C GLU A 131 -14.04 14.80 44.15
N GLU A 132 -14.10 15.97 43.52
CA GLU A 132 -14.64 17.21 44.10
C GLU A 132 -16.17 17.25 43.89
N THR A 133 -16.93 16.95 44.95
CA THR A 133 -18.38 17.16 44.99
C THR A 133 -18.69 18.63 45.28
N THR A 134 -19.19 19.36 44.28
CA THR A 134 -19.89 20.63 44.49
C THR A 134 -21.40 20.37 44.47
N GLY A 135 -22.06 20.70 45.58
CA GLY A 135 -23.51 20.79 45.64
C GLY A 135 -23.99 22.15 45.15
N GLU A 136 -25.21 22.18 44.62
CA GLU A 136 -26.05 23.37 44.63
C GLU A 136 -27.49 22.97 44.98
N ASP A 137 -27.95 23.59 46.07
CA ASP A 137 -29.35 23.82 46.45
C ASP A 137 -30.14 24.46 45.30
N TYR A 138 -31.40 24.06 45.12
CA TYR A 138 -32.63 24.89 45.15
C TYR A 138 -33.87 24.07 44.78
#